data_AF-A0A7V9B744-F1
#
_entry.id   AF-A0A7V9B744-F1
#
_cell.length_a   1.000
_cell.length_b   1.000
_cell.length_c   1.000
_cell.angle_alpha   90.00
_cell.angle_beta   90.00
_cell.angle_gamma   90.00
#
_symmetry.space_group_name_H-M   'P 1'
#
loop_
_entity.id
_entity.type
_entity.pdbx_description
1 polymer ?
#
loop_
_entity_poly.entity_id
_entity_poly.type
_entity_poly.pdbx_seq_one_letter_code
_entity_poly.pdbx_strand_id
1 'polypeptide(L)' 'MPVVWKRRYGAGKVFYCSLGHVDVDFGVAEAQTITERGLLWATR' A
#
# COMPACT_ATOMS: atom_id res chain seq x y z
N MET A 1 -6.63 -3.91 -14.16
CA MET A 1 -6.01 -4.57 -12.98
C MET A 1 -6.16 -3.65 -11.78
N PRO A 2 -6.46 -4.16 -10.56
CA PRO A 2 -6.51 -3.34 -9.36
C PRO A 2 -5.10 -2.86 -8.96
N VAL A 3 -4.97 -1.57 -8.63
CA VAL A 3 -3.70 -0.90 -8.32
C VAL A 3 -3.36 -0.97 -6.83
N VAL A 4 -4.39 -0.91 -5.97
CA VAL A 4 -4.26 -0.99 -4.51
C VAL A 4 -5.37 -1.89 -3.97
N TRP A 5 -5.03 -2.82 -3.08
CA TRP A 5 -6.01 -3.63 -2.36
C TRP A 5 -5.43 -4.17 -1.05
N LYS A 6 -6.31 -4.67 -0.19
CA LYS A 6 -5.93 -5.37 1.03
C LYS A 6 -6.77 -6.62 1.22
N ARG A 7 -6.18 -7.66 1.80
CA ARG A 7 -6.84 -8.94 2.06
C ARG A 7 -6.32 -9.54 3.37
N ARG A 8 -7.14 -10.36 4.03
CA ARG A 8 -6.67 -11.22 5.13
C ARG A 8 -6.34 -12.62 4.62
N TYR A 9 -5.26 -13.20 5.15
CA TYR A 9 -4.88 -14.58 4.92
C TYR A 9 -4.63 -15.25 6.28
N GLY A 10 -5.64 -15.98 6.76
CA GLY A 10 -5.68 -16.43 8.16
C GLY A 10 -5.64 -15.23 9.12
N ALA A 11 -4.70 -15.27 10.07
CA ALA A 11 -4.44 -14.15 10.99
C ALA A 11 -3.62 -13.02 10.34
N GLY A 12 -2.98 -13.26 9.19
CA GLY A 12 -2.14 -12.29 8.50
C GLY A 12 -2.94 -11.23 7.73
N LYS A 13 -2.41 -10.01 7.71
CA LYS A 13 -2.92 -8.89 6.92
C LYS A 13 -1.99 -8.64 5.73
N VAL A 14 -2.55 -8.65 4.51
CA VAL A 14 -1.82 -8.41 3.26
C VAL A 14 -2.30 -7.09 2.67
N PHE A 15 -1.39 -6.14 2.52
CA PHE A 15 -1.60 -4.90 1.77
C PHE A 15 -0.77 -4.97 0.48
N TYR A 16 -1.41 -4.71 -0.66
CA TYR A 16 -0.79 -4.64 -1.97
C TYR A 16 -0.95 -3.25 -2.57
N CYS A 17 0.13 -2.72 -3.13
CA CYS A 17 0.18 -1.47 -3.84
C CYS A 17 1.16 -1.64 -5.02
N SER A 18 0.72 -1.34 -6.25
CA SER A 18 1.57 -1.37 -7.44
C SER A 18 2.13 0.00 -7.82
N LEU A 19 2.01 1.00 -6.94
CA LEU A 19 2.60 2.33 -7.10
C LEU A 19 4.04 2.34 -6.56
N GLY A 20 4.90 3.23 -7.08
CA GLY A 20 6.29 3.35 -6.65
C GLY A 20 7.28 2.60 -7.53
N HIS A 21 7.18 2.77 -8.85
CA HIS A 21 8.20 2.29 -9.78
C HIS A 21 9.52 3.04 -9.57
N VAL A 22 9.45 4.32 -9.20
CA VAL A 22 10.57 5.20 -8.85
C VAL A 22 10.23 6.10 -7.65
N ASP A 23 11.24 6.63 -6.97
CA ASP A 23 11.07 7.48 -5.76
C ASP A 23 10.17 8.70 -6.01
N VAL A 24 10.30 9.34 -7.18
CA VAL A 24 9.50 10.51 -7.56
C VAL A 24 7.99 10.22 -7.62
N ASP A 25 7.57 8.97 -7.76
CA ASP A 25 6.15 8.60 -7.72
C ASP A 25 5.52 8.93 -6.37
N PHE A 26 6.30 8.91 -5.28
CA PHE A 26 5.85 9.31 -3.95
C PHE A 26 5.80 10.82 -3.75
N GLY A 27 6.25 11.61 -4.73
CA GLY A 27 5.94 13.05 -4.80
C GLY A 27 4.44 13.32 -5.01
N VAL A 28 3.67 12.33 -5.48
CA VAL A 28 2.20 12.36 -5.47
C VAL A 28 1.72 12.03 -4.06
N ALA A 29 1.12 13.01 -3.38
CA ALA A 29 0.73 12.90 -1.98
C ALA A 29 -0.19 11.71 -1.69
N GLU A 30 -1.08 11.36 -2.62
CA GLU A 30 -1.99 10.22 -2.51
C GLU A 30 -1.24 8.88 -2.54
N ALA A 31 -0.19 8.76 -3.37
CA ALA A 31 0.62 7.56 -3.49
C ALA A 31 1.44 7.31 -2.22
N GLN A 32 2.02 8.38 -1.65
CA GLN A 32 2.69 8.31 -0.36
C GLN A 32 1.71 7.96 0.76
N THR A 33 0.60 8.71 0.86
CA THR A 33 -0.39 8.56 1.93
C THR A 33 -1.00 7.16 1.97
N ILE A 34 -1.35 6.58 0.80
CA ILE A 34 -1.94 5.24 0.77
C ILE A 34 -0.93 4.17 1.14
N THR A 35 0.32 4.34 0.73
CA THR A 35 1.41 3.40 1.04
C THR A 35 1.69 3.39 2.54
N GLU A 36 1.86 4.55 3.16
CA GLU A 36 2.05 4.67 4.62
C GLU A 36 0.89 4.05 5.41
N ARG A 37 -0.37 4.40 5.05
CA ARG A 37 -1.56 3.85 5.72
C ARG A 37 -1.69 2.34 5.54
N GLY A 38 -1.33 1.83 4.37
CA GLY A 38 -1.36 0.41 4.06
C GLY A 38 -0.35 -0.39 4.86
N LEU A 39 0.90 0.11 4.94
CA LEU A 39 1.96 -0.48 5.75
C LEU A 39 1.58 -0.48 7.24
N LEU A 40 1.11 0.65 7.78
CA LEU A 40 0.64 0.75 9.16
C LEU A 40 -0.56 -0.16 9.46
N TRP A 41 -1.45 -0.37 8.49
CA TRP A 41 -2.57 -1.30 8.66
C TRP A 41 -2.12 -2.77 8.70
N ALA A 42 -1.09 -3.12 7.94
CA ALA A 42 -0.56 -4.48 7.85
C ALA A 42 0.28 -4.89 9.08
N THR A 43 0.85 -3.93 9.81
CA THR A 43 1.66 -4.18 11.03
C THR A 43 0.86 -4.27 12.32
N ARG A 44 -0.34 -3.67 12.36
CA ARG A 44 -1.32 -3.81 13.44
C ARG A 44 -2.13 -5.09 13.30
#